data_AF-A0A1Z5J8H1-F1
#
_entry.id   AF-A0A1Z5J8H1-F1
#
_cell.length_a   1.000
_cell.length_b   1.000
_cell.length_c   1.000
_cell.angle_alpha   90.00
_cell.angle_beta   90.00
_cell.angle_gamma   90.00
#
_symmetry.space_group_name_H-M   'P 1'
#
loop_
_entity.id
_entity.type
_entity.pdbx_description
1 polymer ?
#
loop_
_entity_poly.entity_id
_entity_poly.type
_entity_poly.pdbx_seq_one_letter_code
_entity_poly.pdbx_strand_id
1 'polypeptide(L)'
;MMKITLFFFLISNVLSFQRPPRLQHFHLLSNLQSFNNKKQDLDDALSIPYIPLAYESIEETFSSEESGKGLDIRSTMNVVLPFLFPFFAFETYDEVAALWEFCVELLFTKSWVTVDGGAYQARIIAPAVNGVVVPAMAVLFATLTSTTISSLRDRQHTVHRSINMEAGELRALECVLEEFPTGNLKRSARNYLVQYTSRLISESSPRDSLDHDFTNPRRNMDSELNGLISFLNRHVREQDQKQTTETIPPHILSEVYSSVTKLRDHRHNRITALQSYFPPLHYAVLGVLALSECIAFLMETNQEILVFLNAFQLRILWSMLTSTFVACFALFNDLNSPFSGSYSIATSADQLRTIRITLNASARQEEREAEKNGKEHVTFKTQQTFTRQVKNTTMSGTGTNGSEE
;
A
#
# COMPACT_ATOMS: atom_id res chain seq x y z
N MET A 1 -13.85 -39.65 2.11
CA MET A 1 -13.37 -39.01 0.85
C MET A 1 -13.77 -37.53 0.73
N MET A 2 -15.04 -37.14 0.82
CA MET A 2 -15.45 -35.72 0.66
C MET A 2 -14.82 -34.75 1.67
N LYS A 3 -14.64 -35.17 2.93
CA LYS A 3 -13.98 -34.37 3.99
C LYS A 3 -12.47 -34.18 3.71
N ILE A 4 -11.78 -35.24 3.28
CA ILE A 4 -10.36 -35.21 2.86
C ILE A 4 -10.16 -34.26 1.66
N THR A 5 -11.02 -34.33 0.64
CA THR A 5 -10.93 -33.42 -0.52
C THR A 5 -11.15 -31.97 -0.10
N LEU A 6 -12.07 -31.70 0.83
CA LEU A 6 -12.29 -30.36 1.37
C LEU A 6 -11.07 -29.84 2.16
N PHE A 7 -10.42 -30.70 2.93
CA PHE A 7 -9.20 -30.37 3.68
C PHE A 7 -8.02 -30.05 2.76
N PHE A 8 -7.74 -30.90 1.77
CA PHE A 8 -6.70 -30.63 0.77
C PHE A 8 -7.05 -29.45 -0.15
N PHE A 9 -8.33 -29.22 -0.42
CA PHE A 9 -8.78 -28.03 -1.15
C PHE A 9 -8.58 -26.76 -0.32
N LEU A 10 -8.84 -26.78 0.99
CA LEU A 10 -8.53 -25.68 1.90
C LEU A 10 -7.03 -25.40 1.96
N ILE A 11 -6.19 -26.44 2.13
CA ILE A 11 -4.73 -26.30 2.14
C ILE A 11 -4.20 -25.84 0.77
N SER A 12 -4.72 -26.38 -0.33
CA SER A 12 -4.32 -26.01 -1.69
C SER A 12 -4.73 -24.58 -2.03
N ASN A 13 -5.93 -24.13 -1.62
CA ASN A 13 -6.34 -22.73 -1.79
C ASN A 13 -5.47 -21.80 -0.94
N VAL A 14 -5.18 -22.18 0.31
CA VAL A 14 -4.26 -21.47 1.20
C VAL A 14 -2.84 -21.35 0.62
N LEU A 15 -2.30 -22.43 0.03
CA LEU A 15 -0.98 -22.44 -0.62
C LEU A 15 -0.98 -21.72 -1.97
N SER A 16 -2.07 -21.80 -2.74
CA SER A 16 -2.21 -21.08 -4.02
C SER A 16 -2.32 -19.56 -3.84
N PHE A 17 -2.68 -19.10 -2.64
CA PHE A 17 -2.71 -17.71 -2.23
C PHE A 17 -1.31 -17.07 -2.08
N GLN A 18 -0.26 -17.88 -2.04
CA GLN A 18 1.14 -17.42 -1.97
C GLN A 18 1.84 -17.29 -3.33
N ARG A 19 1.11 -17.27 -4.45
CA ARG A 19 1.75 -16.99 -5.75
C ARG A 19 2.46 -15.63 -5.69
N PRO A 20 3.80 -15.59 -5.83
CA PRO A 20 4.49 -14.32 -5.92
C PRO A 20 4.02 -13.58 -7.19
N PRO A 21 4.10 -12.23 -7.21
CA PRO A 21 3.98 -11.50 -8.46
C PRO A 21 5.04 -12.08 -9.41
N ARG A 22 4.60 -12.59 -10.58
CA ARG A 22 5.51 -13.08 -11.60
C ARG A 22 6.48 -11.95 -11.96
N LEU A 23 7.75 -12.10 -11.59
CA LEU A 23 8.85 -11.29 -12.10
C LEU A 23 8.97 -11.55 -13.61
N GLN A 24 8.22 -10.80 -14.41
CA GLN A 24 8.49 -10.70 -15.85
C GLN A 24 9.72 -9.82 -16.04
N HIS A 25 10.90 -10.43 -15.90
CA HIS A 25 12.11 -9.91 -16.53
C HIS A 25 12.14 -10.36 -18.00
N PHE A 26 12.66 -9.48 -18.86
CA PHE A 26 12.95 -9.66 -20.29
C PHE A 26 11.85 -9.38 -21.33
N HIS A 27 11.53 -8.10 -21.55
CA HIS A 27 11.13 -7.60 -22.89
C HIS A 27 11.51 -6.12 -23.16
N LEU A 28 12.41 -5.52 -22.37
CA LEU A 28 12.66 -4.06 -22.35
C LEU A 28 13.89 -3.57 -23.12
N LEU A 29 14.46 -4.36 -24.04
CA LEU A 29 15.58 -3.91 -24.88
C LEU A 29 15.19 -3.42 -26.28
N SER A 30 13.92 -3.54 -26.71
CA SER A 30 13.51 -3.08 -28.05
C SER A 30 12.99 -1.63 -28.12
N ASN A 31 12.71 -0.98 -26.98
CA ASN A 31 12.08 0.37 -26.98
C ASN A 31 13.04 1.54 -26.69
N LEU A 32 14.32 1.28 -26.42
CA LEU A 32 15.30 2.34 -26.10
C LEU A 32 15.94 3.00 -27.34
N GLN A 33 15.70 2.49 -28.56
CA GLN A 33 16.24 3.10 -29.78
C GLN A 33 15.37 4.23 -30.38
N SER A 34 14.12 4.42 -29.96
CA SER A 34 13.26 5.48 -30.51
C SER A 34 13.30 6.82 -29.74
N PHE A 35 13.93 6.85 -28.56
CA PHE A 35 13.90 8.03 -27.68
C PHE A 35 15.02 9.05 -27.90
N ASN A 36 16.01 8.76 -28.75
CA ASN A 36 17.15 9.67 -28.92
C ASN A 36 16.93 10.77 -29.98
N ASN A 37 15.87 10.68 -30.80
CA ASN A 37 15.61 11.63 -31.89
C ASN A 37 14.55 12.71 -31.58
N LYS A 38 14.01 12.76 -30.36
CA LYS A 38 12.89 13.67 -30.01
C LYS A 38 13.23 14.77 -29.00
N LYS A 39 14.52 14.96 -28.70
CA LYS A 39 14.98 15.89 -27.67
C LYS A 39 14.98 17.36 -28.12
N GLN A 40 14.82 17.62 -29.42
CA GLN A 40 14.95 18.97 -29.99
C GLN A 40 13.59 19.66 -30.28
N ASP A 41 12.49 18.91 -30.26
CA ASP A 41 11.12 19.45 -30.35
C ASP A 41 10.44 19.62 -28.98
N LEU A 42 11.15 19.30 -27.88
CA LEU A 42 10.56 19.23 -26.53
C LEU A 42 10.59 20.57 -25.76
N ASP A 43 11.46 21.50 -26.15
CA ASP A 43 11.60 22.78 -25.45
C ASP A 43 10.52 23.80 -25.86
N ASP A 44 9.92 23.68 -27.05
CA ASP A 44 8.77 24.50 -27.48
C ASP A 44 7.40 23.87 -27.11
N ALA A 45 7.37 22.60 -26.71
CA ALA A 45 6.18 21.89 -26.21
C ALA A 45 6.01 21.95 -24.68
N LEU A 46 6.89 22.66 -23.97
CA LEU A 46 6.95 22.75 -22.50
C LEU A 46 5.96 23.75 -21.88
N SER A 47 4.97 24.19 -22.66
CA SER A 47 3.66 24.57 -22.12
C SER A 47 2.90 23.27 -21.81
N ILE A 48 3.34 22.53 -20.79
CA ILE A 48 2.61 21.35 -20.31
C ILE A 48 1.18 21.84 -20.04
N PRO A 49 0.18 21.44 -20.85
CA PRO A 49 -1.18 21.80 -20.53
C PRO A 49 -1.48 21.10 -19.21
N TYR A 50 -1.97 21.86 -18.23
CA TYR A 50 -2.63 21.31 -17.06
C TYR A 50 -3.60 20.23 -17.57
N ILE A 51 -3.27 18.94 -17.41
CA ILE A 51 -4.11 17.84 -17.94
C ILE A 51 -5.32 17.75 -17.00
N PRO A 52 -6.51 18.21 -17.40
CA PRO A 52 -7.66 18.25 -16.52
C PRO A 52 -8.39 16.89 -16.41
N LEU A 53 -7.79 15.79 -16.89
CA LEU A 53 -8.59 14.71 -17.49
C LEU A 53 -8.49 13.31 -16.85
N ALA A 54 -8.03 13.19 -15.60
CA ALA A 54 -8.12 11.91 -14.89
C ALA A 54 -8.73 12.00 -13.48
N TYR A 55 -8.80 13.19 -12.88
CA TYR A 55 -9.20 13.33 -11.47
C TYR A 55 -10.71 13.20 -11.24
N GLU A 56 -11.54 13.59 -12.20
CA GLU A 56 -13.01 13.50 -12.08
C GLU A 56 -13.45 12.02 -12.05
N SER A 57 -12.78 11.16 -12.83
CA SER A 57 -12.97 9.70 -12.78
C SER A 57 -12.53 9.08 -11.45
N ILE A 58 -11.48 9.64 -10.84
CA ILE A 58 -10.97 9.18 -9.54
C ILE A 58 -11.95 9.59 -8.43
N GLU A 59 -12.51 10.80 -8.48
CA GLU A 59 -13.47 11.32 -7.50
C GLU A 59 -14.82 10.56 -7.54
N GLU A 60 -15.30 10.15 -8.72
CA GLU A 60 -16.47 9.25 -8.85
C GLU A 60 -16.20 7.84 -8.34
N THR A 61 -15.00 7.28 -8.58
CA THR A 61 -14.64 5.95 -8.09
C THR A 61 -14.57 5.93 -6.55
N PHE A 62 -14.06 7.00 -5.94
CA PHE A 62 -13.94 7.10 -4.47
C PHE A 62 -15.28 7.39 -3.77
N SER A 63 -16.19 8.13 -4.40
CA SER A 63 -17.52 8.38 -3.85
C SER A 63 -18.39 7.11 -3.79
N SER A 64 -18.10 6.13 -4.66
CA SER A 64 -18.72 4.79 -4.62
C SER A 64 -18.16 3.89 -3.51
N GLU A 65 -16.99 4.19 -2.94
CA GLU A 65 -16.29 3.32 -1.98
C GLU A 65 -16.82 3.50 -0.54
N GLU A 66 -17.39 4.66 -0.21
CA GLU A 66 -18.01 4.93 1.11
C GLU A 66 -19.37 4.23 1.32
N SER A 67 -20.03 3.78 0.25
CA SER A 67 -21.35 3.13 0.34
C SER A 67 -21.27 1.63 0.66
N GLY A 68 -20.09 1.02 0.49
CA GLY A 68 -19.89 -0.42 0.66
C GLY A 68 -19.21 -0.78 1.98
N LYS A 69 -19.86 -0.60 3.13
CA LYS A 69 -19.53 -1.37 4.36
C LYS A 69 -19.92 -2.85 4.18
N GLY A 70 -19.63 -3.43 3.01
CA GLY A 70 -19.66 -4.87 2.84
C GLY A 70 -18.67 -5.43 3.84
N LEU A 71 -19.14 -6.39 4.65
CA LEU A 71 -18.26 -7.18 5.49
C LEU A 71 -17.10 -7.65 4.60
N ASP A 72 -15.87 -7.21 4.86
CA ASP A 72 -14.72 -7.75 4.15
C ASP A 72 -14.66 -9.24 4.53
N ILE A 73 -15.17 -10.08 3.64
CA ILE A 73 -15.30 -11.52 3.83
C ILE A 73 -13.93 -12.10 4.11
N ARG A 74 -12.86 -11.53 3.53
CA ARG A 74 -11.49 -11.99 3.72
C ARG A 74 -10.99 -11.71 5.13
N SER A 75 -11.18 -10.49 5.63
CA SER A 75 -10.84 -10.14 7.02
C SER A 75 -11.63 -10.99 8.01
N THR A 76 -12.93 -11.15 7.78
CA THR A 76 -13.82 -11.97 8.61
C THR A 76 -13.37 -13.45 8.61
N MET A 77 -12.99 -13.98 7.44
CA MET A 77 -12.53 -15.36 7.32
C MET A 77 -11.23 -15.59 8.11
N ASN A 78 -10.27 -14.66 8.06
CA ASN A 78 -9.03 -14.77 8.83
C ASN A 78 -9.29 -14.80 10.35
N VAL A 79 -10.28 -14.06 10.83
CA VAL A 79 -10.65 -14.04 12.26
C VAL A 79 -11.38 -15.31 12.67
N VAL A 80 -12.30 -15.81 11.83
CA VAL A 80 -13.15 -16.96 12.16
C VAL A 80 -12.40 -18.30 12.02
N LEU A 81 -11.46 -18.39 11.07
CA LEU A 81 -10.77 -19.63 10.72
C LEU A 81 -10.10 -20.31 11.94
N PRO A 82 -9.32 -19.63 12.80
CA PRO A 82 -8.70 -20.26 13.97
C PRO A 82 -9.69 -20.81 15.00
N PHE A 83 -10.93 -20.31 15.04
CA PHE A 83 -11.96 -20.80 15.97
C PHE A 83 -12.69 -22.04 15.43
N LEU A 84 -12.92 -22.10 14.12
CA LEU A 84 -13.61 -23.23 13.50
C LEU A 84 -12.69 -24.42 13.24
N PHE A 85 -11.42 -24.15 12.91
CA PHE A 85 -10.47 -25.18 12.52
C PHE A 85 -10.24 -26.29 13.57
N PRO A 86 -10.17 -26.02 14.89
CA PRO A 86 -10.06 -27.09 15.90
C PRO A 86 -11.17 -28.15 15.78
N PHE A 87 -12.42 -27.73 15.54
CA PHE A 87 -13.54 -28.66 15.41
C PHE A 87 -13.40 -29.52 14.16
N PHE A 88 -13.00 -28.90 13.04
CA PHE A 88 -12.72 -29.64 11.81
C PHE A 88 -11.55 -30.61 11.98
N ALA A 89 -10.47 -30.19 12.62
CA ALA A 89 -9.30 -31.02 12.88
C ALA A 89 -9.65 -32.20 13.81
N PHE A 90 -10.45 -31.96 14.84
CA PHE A 90 -10.92 -32.98 15.78
C PHE A 90 -11.71 -34.08 15.05
N GLU A 91 -12.65 -33.69 14.18
CA GLU A 91 -13.49 -34.62 13.42
C GLU A 91 -12.76 -35.34 12.27
N THR A 92 -11.68 -34.75 11.76
CA THR A 92 -10.90 -35.31 10.64
C THR A 92 -9.71 -36.16 11.08
N TYR A 93 -9.41 -36.22 12.37
CA TYR A 93 -8.25 -36.94 12.90
C TYR A 93 -8.19 -38.41 12.45
N ASP A 94 -9.27 -39.18 12.62
CA ASP A 94 -9.26 -40.60 12.29
C ASP A 94 -9.01 -40.83 10.78
N GLU A 95 -9.56 -39.96 9.93
CA GLU A 95 -9.36 -40.03 8.48
C GLU A 95 -7.90 -39.72 8.10
N VAL A 96 -7.29 -38.75 8.76
CA VAL A 96 -5.88 -38.38 8.56
C VAL A 96 -4.95 -39.48 9.07
N ALA A 97 -5.25 -40.07 10.22
CA ALA A 97 -4.49 -41.19 10.78
C ALA A 97 -4.54 -42.43 9.87
N ALA A 98 -5.73 -42.80 9.39
CA ALA A 98 -5.89 -43.91 8.44
C ALA A 98 -5.17 -43.63 7.10
N LEU A 99 -5.20 -42.39 6.61
CA LEU A 99 -4.44 -41.99 5.43
C LEU A 99 -2.93 -42.10 5.65
N TRP A 100 -2.46 -41.75 6.85
CA TRP A 100 -1.06 -41.87 7.22
C TRP A 100 -0.62 -43.33 7.27
N GLU A 101 -1.38 -44.22 7.91
CA GLU A 101 -1.13 -45.66 7.92
C GLU A 101 -1.04 -46.23 6.50
N PHE A 102 -2.00 -45.88 5.63
CA PHE A 102 -1.98 -46.27 4.22
C PHE A 102 -0.71 -45.78 3.50
N CYS A 103 -0.30 -44.53 3.73
CA CYS A 103 0.94 -43.98 3.15
C CYS A 103 2.18 -44.72 3.66
N VAL A 104 2.24 -45.05 4.94
CA VAL A 104 3.33 -45.84 5.55
C VAL A 104 3.37 -47.23 4.91
N GLU A 105 2.24 -47.94 4.83
CA GLU A 105 2.18 -49.23 4.15
C GLU A 105 2.67 -49.12 2.71
N LEU A 106 2.15 -48.15 1.95
CA LEU A 106 2.54 -47.95 0.55
C LEU A 106 4.04 -47.68 0.38
N LEU A 107 4.64 -46.84 1.23
CA LEU A 107 6.06 -46.47 1.15
C LEU A 107 7.00 -47.59 1.62
N PHE A 108 6.58 -48.39 2.61
CA PHE A 108 7.42 -49.40 3.26
C PHE A 108 7.15 -50.85 2.82
N THR A 109 6.15 -51.09 1.96
CA THR A 109 5.78 -52.43 1.42
C THR A 109 6.90 -53.22 0.72
N LYS A 110 8.10 -52.65 0.48
CA LYS A 110 9.18 -53.32 -0.25
C LYS A 110 10.59 -53.33 0.36
N SER A 111 10.86 -52.65 1.48
CA SER A 111 12.27 -52.44 1.91
C SER A 111 12.62 -52.85 3.35
N TRP A 112 11.64 -53.19 4.20
CA TRP A 112 11.91 -53.52 5.60
C TRP A 112 11.58 -54.97 5.90
N VAL A 113 12.58 -55.86 5.81
CA VAL A 113 12.53 -57.17 6.47
C VAL A 113 12.82 -56.92 7.95
N THR A 114 11.78 -56.90 8.77
CA THR A 114 11.93 -56.77 10.23
C THR A 114 12.59 -58.02 10.80
N VAL A 115 13.90 -57.94 11.08
CA VAL A 115 14.55 -58.87 12.00
C VAL A 115 14.04 -58.52 13.41
N ASP A 116 13.46 -59.49 14.13
CA ASP A 116 12.79 -59.35 15.44
C ASP A 116 11.51 -58.49 15.49
N GLY A 117 10.75 -58.40 14.39
CA GLY A 117 9.49 -57.63 14.36
C GLY A 117 9.68 -56.12 14.55
N GLY A 118 10.92 -55.61 14.42
CA GLY A 118 11.22 -54.17 14.49
C GLY A 118 11.25 -53.56 15.90
N ALA A 119 10.86 -54.32 16.93
CA ALA A 119 10.71 -53.82 18.30
C ALA A 119 12.02 -53.29 18.92
N TYR A 120 13.15 -53.92 18.61
CA TYR A 120 14.46 -53.50 19.14
C TYR A 120 14.95 -52.19 18.51
N GLN A 121 14.81 -52.03 17.19
CA GLN A 121 15.22 -50.81 16.48
C GLN A 121 14.32 -49.62 16.85
N ALA A 122 13.00 -49.83 16.95
CA ALA A 122 12.06 -48.79 17.38
C ALA A 122 12.37 -48.28 18.80
N ARG A 123 12.71 -49.19 19.74
CA ARG A 123 13.04 -48.84 21.13
C ARG A 123 14.32 -48.01 21.27
N ILE A 124 15.27 -48.13 20.33
CA ILE A 124 16.52 -47.36 20.33
C ILE A 124 16.34 -46.01 19.63
N ILE A 125 15.57 -45.97 18.54
CA ILE A 125 15.43 -44.77 17.70
C ILE A 125 14.40 -43.79 18.29
N ALA A 126 13.30 -44.28 18.87
CA ALA A 126 12.22 -43.43 19.38
C ALA A 126 12.68 -42.41 20.44
N PRO A 127 13.53 -42.75 21.44
CA PRO A 127 14.03 -41.76 22.40
C PRO A 127 14.85 -40.63 21.75
N ALA A 128 15.59 -40.92 20.68
CA ALA A 128 16.37 -39.91 19.97
C ALA A 128 15.48 -38.99 19.13
N VAL A 129 14.50 -39.55 18.42
CA VAL A 129 13.54 -38.79 17.62
C VAL A 129 12.67 -37.91 18.53
N ASN A 130 12.12 -38.46 19.60
CA ASN A 130 11.22 -37.76 20.52
C ASN A 130 11.91 -36.84 21.50
N GLY A 131 13.09 -37.24 21.97
CA GLY A 131 13.83 -36.48 22.97
C GLY A 131 14.63 -35.33 22.37
N VAL A 132 15.00 -35.42 21.09
CA VAL A 132 15.92 -34.45 20.46
C VAL A 132 15.34 -33.85 19.19
N VAL A 133 14.96 -34.66 18.21
CA VAL A 133 14.61 -34.17 16.87
C VAL A 133 13.30 -33.38 16.89
N VAL A 134 12.22 -33.93 17.44
CA VAL A 134 10.91 -33.26 17.50
C VAL A 134 10.97 -31.95 18.31
N PRO A 135 11.56 -31.93 19.53
CA PRO A 135 11.74 -30.68 20.27
C PRO A 135 12.58 -29.65 19.51
N ALA A 136 13.65 -30.07 18.82
CA ALA A 136 14.48 -29.15 18.05
C ALA A 136 13.72 -28.54 16.86
N MET A 137 12.90 -29.32 16.15
CA MET A 137 12.02 -28.81 15.09
C MET A 137 11.00 -27.81 15.64
N ALA A 138 10.35 -28.14 16.75
CA ALA A 138 9.38 -27.25 17.41
C ALA A 138 10.00 -25.92 17.85
N VAL A 139 11.19 -25.96 18.45
CA VAL A 139 11.93 -24.74 18.83
C VAL A 139 12.30 -23.92 17.60
N LEU A 140 12.76 -24.57 16.52
CA LEU A 140 13.08 -23.87 15.27
C LEU A 140 11.85 -23.22 14.64
N PHE A 141 10.73 -23.93 14.56
CA PHE A 141 9.46 -23.39 14.06
C PHE A 141 8.98 -22.20 14.90
N ALA A 142 8.98 -22.34 16.23
CA ALA A 142 8.58 -21.27 17.14
C ALA A 142 9.48 -20.04 17.01
N THR A 143 10.79 -20.24 16.88
CA THR A 143 11.77 -19.15 16.71
C THR A 143 11.54 -18.41 15.40
N LEU A 144 11.44 -19.12 14.27
CA LEU A 144 11.20 -18.51 12.97
C LEU A 144 9.84 -17.80 12.93
N THR A 145 8.81 -18.40 13.52
CA THR A 145 7.48 -17.78 13.66
C THR A 145 7.56 -16.47 14.45
N SER A 146 8.24 -16.48 15.60
CA SER A 146 8.43 -15.30 16.44
C SER A 146 9.17 -14.17 15.72
N THR A 147 10.27 -14.48 15.03
CA THR A 147 11.01 -13.51 14.21
C THR A 147 10.15 -12.96 13.07
N THR A 148 9.33 -13.81 12.44
CA THR A 148 8.41 -13.41 11.37
C THR A 148 7.39 -12.40 11.86
N ILE A 149 6.70 -12.72 12.98
CA ILE A 149 5.70 -11.83 13.59
C ILE A 149 6.34 -10.49 13.95
N SER A 150 7.49 -10.54 14.63
CA SER A 150 8.20 -9.35 15.10
C SER A 150 8.57 -8.44 13.92
N SER A 151 9.19 -8.99 12.87
CA SER A 151 9.59 -8.22 11.69
C SER A 151 8.40 -7.65 10.93
N LEU A 152 7.31 -8.42 10.76
CA LEU A 152 6.11 -7.92 10.09
C LEU A 152 5.43 -6.79 10.90
N ARG A 153 5.42 -6.91 12.24
CA ARG A 153 4.89 -5.87 13.13
C ARG A 153 5.74 -4.60 13.11
N ASP A 154 7.07 -4.73 13.16
CA ASP A 154 7.99 -3.61 13.06
C ASP A 154 7.85 -2.88 11.71
N ARG A 155 7.63 -3.65 10.64
CA ARG A 155 7.32 -3.11 9.32
C ARG A 155 6.04 -2.29 9.34
N GLN A 156 4.94 -2.81 9.88
CA GLN A 156 3.68 -2.08 10.02
C GLN A 156 3.85 -0.78 10.83
N HIS A 157 4.55 -0.86 11.96
CA HIS A 157 4.83 0.30 12.79
C HIS A 157 5.65 1.36 12.04
N THR A 158 6.63 0.93 11.26
CA THR A 158 7.46 1.81 10.43
C THR A 158 6.63 2.50 9.35
N VAL A 159 5.77 1.75 8.62
CA VAL A 159 4.87 2.32 7.61
C VAL A 159 3.92 3.32 8.25
N HIS A 160 3.31 2.96 9.38
CA HIS A 160 2.43 3.84 10.16
C HIS A 160 3.13 5.14 10.58
N ARG A 161 4.33 5.04 11.13
CA ARG A 161 5.14 6.19 11.51
C ARG A 161 5.46 7.08 10.31
N SER A 162 5.89 6.50 9.20
CA SER A 162 6.22 7.27 8.00
C SER A 162 5.00 8.01 7.44
N ILE A 163 3.82 7.39 7.39
CA ILE A 163 2.58 8.07 6.97
C ILE A 163 2.26 9.26 7.86
N ASN A 164 2.38 9.11 9.19
CA ASN A 164 2.14 10.21 10.12
C ASN A 164 3.14 11.36 9.94
N MET A 165 4.42 11.03 9.70
CA MET A 165 5.45 12.05 9.42
C MET A 165 5.16 12.76 8.09
N GLU A 166 4.78 12.03 7.04
CA GLU A 166 4.38 12.61 5.75
C GLU A 166 3.15 13.51 5.88
N ALA A 167 2.15 13.09 6.65
CA ALA A 167 0.97 13.89 6.95
C ALA A 167 1.32 15.17 7.74
N GLY A 168 2.25 15.08 8.69
CA GLY A 168 2.75 16.23 9.46
C GLY A 168 3.49 17.23 8.57
N GLU A 169 4.43 16.75 7.76
CA GLU A 169 5.20 17.59 6.83
C GLU A 169 4.31 18.19 5.73
N LEU A 170 3.28 17.48 5.27
CA LEU A 170 2.30 18.04 4.33
C LEU A 170 1.53 19.22 4.91
N ARG A 171 1.10 19.13 6.18
CA ARG A 171 0.43 20.24 6.88
C ARG A 171 1.39 21.41 7.12
N ALA A 172 2.64 21.12 7.51
CA ALA A 172 3.65 22.16 7.68
C ALA A 172 3.91 22.89 6.35
N LEU A 173 4.05 22.14 5.26
CA LEU A 173 4.25 22.69 3.93
C LEU A 173 3.04 23.48 3.44
N GLU A 174 1.81 23.04 3.74
CA GLU A 174 0.59 23.82 3.49
C GLU A 174 0.64 25.18 4.18
N CYS A 175 1.00 25.23 5.47
CA CYS A 175 1.16 26.49 6.21
C CYS A 175 2.22 27.41 5.60
N VAL A 176 3.37 26.87 5.18
CA VAL A 176 4.44 27.67 4.53
C VAL A 176 3.97 28.19 3.17
N LEU A 177 3.19 27.42 2.42
CA LEU A 177 2.58 27.88 1.17
C LEU A 177 1.53 28.97 1.38
N GLU A 178 0.97 29.14 2.58
CA GLU A 178 0.06 30.26 2.86
C GLU A 178 0.73 31.61 2.69
N GLU A 179 2.03 31.69 2.99
CA GLU A 179 2.84 32.91 2.92
C GLU A 179 3.25 33.30 1.49
N PHE A 180 2.95 32.44 0.51
CA PHE A 180 3.24 32.74 -0.89
C PHE A 180 2.36 33.90 -1.38
N PRO A 181 2.87 34.75 -2.31
CA PRO A 181 2.06 35.79 -2.92
C PRO A 181 0.80 35.17 -3.56
N THR A 182 -0.35 35.81 -3.33
CA THR A 182 -1.63 35.37 -3.88
C THR A 182 -1.57 35.39 -5.39
N GLY A 183 -1.87 34.27 -6.04
CA GLY A 183 -1.84 34.19 -7.50
C GLY A 183 -1.68 32.78 -8.03
N ASN A 184 -1.25 32.68 -9.28
CA ASN A 184 -1.08 31.41 -9.97
C ASN A 184 0.04 30.54 -9.37
N LEU A 185 1.04 31.18 -8.75
CA LEU A 185 2.17 30.53 -8.08
C LEU A 185 1.70 29.66 -6.90
N LYS A 186 1.00 30.27 -5.94
CA LYS A 186 0.44 29.59 -4.76
C LYS A 186 -0.53 28.47 -5.16
N ARG A 187 -1.43 28.73 -6.12
CA ARG A 187 -2.36 27.73 -6.67
C ARG A 187 -1.65 26.54 -7.30
N SER A 188 -0.65 26.79 -8.15
CA SER A 188 0.09 25.72 -8.82
C SER A 188 0.88 24.87 -7.83
N ALA A 189 1.49 25.50 -6.82
CA ALA A 189 2.19 24.78 -5.75
C ALA A 189 1.25 23.86 -4.97
N ARG A 190 0.06 24.36 -4.59
CA ARG A 190 -0.98 23.54 -3.95
C ARG A 190 -1.47 22.40 -4.83
N ASN A 191 -1.64 22.62 -6.13
CA ASN A 191 -2.04 21.56 -7.05
C ASN A 191 -1.03 20.40 -7.07
N TYR A 192 0.28 20.69 -7.00
CA TYR A 192 1.29 19.63 -6.84
C TYR A 192 1.15 18.88 -5.51
N LEU A 193 0.84 19.57 -4.40
CA LEU A 193 0.57 18.92 -3.12
C LEU A 193 -0.68 18.04 -3.18
N VAL A 194 -1.77 18.53 -3.78
CA VAL A 194 -3.00 17.74 -3.98
C VAL A 194 -2.71 16.48 -4.78
N GLN A 195 -1.94 16.58 -5.87
CA GLN A 195 -1.54 15.43 -6.68
C GLN A 195 -0.71 14.44 -5.86
N TYR A 196 0.26 14.94 -5.11
CA TYR A 196 1.09 14.12 -4.23
C TYR A 196 0.24 13.42 -3.15
N THR A 197 -0.64 14.14 -2.44
CA THR A 197 -1.52 13.57 -1.41
C THR A 197 -2.52 12.57 -2.00
N SER A 198 -3.05 12.82 -3.19
CA SER A 198 -3.94 11.87 -3.89
C SER A 198 -3.22 10.55 -4.15
N ARG A 199 -1.98 10.64 -4.63
CA ARG A 199 -1.14 9.47 -4.84
C ARG A 199 -0.77 8.78 -3.54
N LEU A 200 -0.49 9.55 -2.50
CA LEU A 200 -0.22 9.06 -1.15
C LEU A 200 -1.36 8.17 -0.63
N ILE A 201 -2.60 8.62 -0.82
CA ILE A 201 -3.81 7.88 -0.47
C ILE A 201 -3.91 6.60 -1.30
N SER A 202 -3.68 6.68 -2.62
CA SER A 202 -3.73 5.50 -3.49
C SER A 202 -2.67 4.45 -3.12
N GLU A 203 -1.48 4.87 -2.71
CA GLU A 203 -0.41 3.98 -2.25
C GLU A 203 -0.68 3.38 -0.86
N SER A 204 -1.55 4.03 -0.07
CA SER A 204 -1.91 3.63 1.30
C SER A 204 -3.28 2.95 1.39
N SER A 205 -3.93 2.70 0.26
CA SER A 205 -5.23 2.02 0.21
C SER A 205 -5.05 0.50 0.17
N PRO A 206 -6.02 -0.29 0.67
CA PRO A 206 -5.99 -1.74 0.55
C PRO A 206 -5.89 -2.11 -0.94
N ARG A 207 -4.83 -2.81 -1.34
CA ARG A 207 -4.71 -3.30 -2.72
C ARG A 207 -5.68 -4.46 -2.90
N ASP A 208 -6.72 -4.24 -3.69
CA ASP A 208 -7.39 -5.35 -4.35
C ASP A 208 -6.39 -6.01 -5.31
N SER A 209 -6.18 -7.30 -5.12
CA SER A 209 -5.11 -8.11 -5.73
C SER A 209 -5.18 -8.22 -7.26
N LEU A 210 -6.14 -7.58 -7.91
CA LEU A 210 -6.42 -7.70 -9.34
C LEU A 210 -5.80 -6.61 -10.21
N ASP A 211 -5.49 -5.43 -9.68
CA ASP A 211 -4.94 -4.36 -10.50
C ASP A 211 -3.40 -4.31 -10.43
N HIS A 212 -2.77 -5.21 -11.19
CA HIS A 212 -1.32 -5.39 -11.22
C HIS A 212 -0.57 -4.33 -12.05
N ASP A 213 -1.24 -3.44 -12.79
CA ASP A 213 -0.54 -2.50 -13.70
C ASP A 213 -0.23 -1.14 -13.07
N PHE A 214 -0.93 -0.73 -12.01
CA PHE A 214 -0.53 0.42 -11.18
C PHE A 214 0.65 0.10 -10.24
N THR A 215 1.17 -1.14 -10.25
CA THR A 215 1.97 -1.69 -9.15
C THR A 215 3.48 -1.48 -9.22
N ASN A 216 3.98 -0.60 -10.09
CA ASN A 216 5.38 -0.21 -10.00
C ASN A 216 5.53 1.14 -9.28
N PRO A 217 5.52 1.18 -7.92
CA PRO A 217 5.71 2.41 -7.16
C PRO A 217 7.03 3.10 -7.52
N ARG A 218 8.00 2.38 -8.12
CA ARG A 218 9.24 2.94 -8.63
C ARG A 218 9.07 3.83 -9.85
N ARG A 219 8.05 3.62 -10.69
CA ARG A 219 8.02 4.23 -12.03
C ARG A 219 7.86 5.75 -11.98
N ASN A 220 7.26 6.29 -10.90
CA ASN A 220 7.00 7.72 -10.76
C ASN A 220 7.42 8.27 -9.38
N MET A 221 8.35 7.66 -8.64
CA MET A 221 8.57 7.94 -7.20
C MET A 221 8.72 9.42 -6.81
N ASP A 222 9.13 10.29 -7.74
CA ASP A 222 9.41 11.70 -7.46
C ASP A 222 8.69 12.69 -8.38
N SER A 223 7.77 12.26 -9.25
CA SER A 223 7.26 13.11 -10.34
C SER A 223 6.57 14.39 -9.84
N GLU A 224 5.78 14.33 -8.77
CA GLU A 224 5.02 15.48 -8.28
C GLU A 224 5.89 16.45 -7.48
N LEU A 225 6.74 15.92 -6.58
CA LEU A 225 7.63 16.74 -5.74
C LEU A 225 8.77 17.35 -6.57
N ASN A 226 9.33 16.62 -7.52
CA ASN A 226 10.28 17.20 -8.48
C ASN A 226 9.58 18.22 -9.37
N GLY A 227 8.33 17.98 -9.78
CA GLY A 227 7.51 18.95 -10.49
C GLY A 227 7.37 20.26 -9.73
N LEU A 228 7.09 20.19 -8.42
CA LEU A 228 7.04 21.36 -7.53
C LEU A 228 8.40 22.07 -7.46
N ILE A 229 9.50 21.35 -7.22
CA ILE A 229 10.85 21.93 -7.17
C ILE A 229 11.22 22.60 -8.49
N SER A 230 10.97 21.96 -9.62
CA SER A 230 11.23 22.50 -10.95
C SER A 230 10.38 23.75 -11.22
N PHE A 231 9.12 23.73 -10.80
CA PHE A 231 8.21 24.87 -10.91
C PHE A 231 8.69 26.09 -10.11
N LEU A 232 9.14 25.88 -8.87
CA LEU A 232 9.69 26.93 -8.01
C LEU A 232 11.00 27.49 -8.57
N ASN A 233 11.93 26.62 -8.99
CA ASN A 233 13.19 27.05 -9.59
C ASN A 233 12.98 27.89 -10.86
N ARG A 234 11.98 27.55 -11.68
CA ARG A 234 11.61 28.34 -12.84
C ARG A 234 11.11 29.74 -12.44
N HIS A 235 10.22 29.82 -11.45
CA HIS A 235 9.72 31.10 -10.94
C HIS A 235 10.83 32.00 -10.41
N VAL A 236 11.77 31.46 -9.63
CA VAL A 236 12.91 32.21 -9.10
C VAL A 236 13.76 32.81 -10.22
N ARG A 237 14.04 32.03 -11.28
CA ARG A 237 14.80 32.52 -12.45
C ARG A 237 14.06 33.62 -13.22
N GLU A 238 12.74 33.49 -13.36
CA GLU A 238 11.92 34.50 -14.03
C GLU A 238 11.84 35.81 -13.23
N GLN A 239 11.79 35.70 -11.90
CA GLN A 239 11.77 36.83 -10.97
C GLN A 239 13.05 37.67 -11.08
N ASP A 240 14.22 37.02 -11.16
CA ASP A 240 15.52 37.68 -11.33
C ASP A 240 15.62 38.44 -12.66
N GLN A 241 14.94 37.97 -13.71
CA GLN A 241 14.97 38.59 -15.03
C GLN A 241 13.97 39.74 -15.20
N LYS A 242 12.78 39.65 -14.61
CA LYS A 242 11.65 40.53 -14.93
C LYS A 242 11.29 41.57 -13.87
N GLN A 243 11.99 41.62 -12.73
CA GLN A 243 11.64 42.50 -11.59
C GLN A 243 10.14 42.46 -11.28
N THR A 244 9.56 41.26 -11.25
CA THR A 244 8.14 41.08 -10.95
C THR A 244 7.86 41.44 -9.50
N THR A 245 6.69 42.04 -9.26
CA THR A 245 6.21 42.45 -7.93
C THR A 245 5.91 41.28 -6.98
N GLU A 246 5.77 40.06 -7.51
CA GLU A 246 5.53 38.84 -6.72
C GLU A 246 6.85 38.16 -6.40
N THR A 247 7.49 38.60 -5.32
CA THR A 247 8.80 38.11 -4.87
C THR A 247 8.61 37.11 -3.72
N ILE A 248 9.02 35.85 -3.89
CA ILE A 248 9.01 34.89 -2.76
C ILE A 248 10.18 35.20 -1.82
N PRO A 249 9.96 35.38 -0.50
CA PRO A 249 11.05 35.56 0.43
C PRO A 249 12.01 34.35 0.43
N PRO A 250 13.34 34.55 0.44
CA PRO A 250 14.30 33.46 0.28
C PRO A 250 14.27 32.44 1.43
N HIS A 251 13.91 32.88 2.65
CA HIS A 251 13.78 31.98 3.79
C HIS A 251 12.59 31.01 3.64
N ILE A 252 11.45 31.50 3.14
CA ILE A 252 10.27 30.67 2.84
C ILE A 252 10.59 29.66 1.74
N LEU A 253 11.27 30.10 0.68
CA LEU A 253 11.71 29.19 -0.38
C LEU A 253 12.65 28.09 0.17
N SER A 254 13.57 28.44 1.05
CA SER A 254 14.47 27.48 1.68
C SER A 254 13.74 26.47 2.58
N GLU A 255 12.71 26.93 3.31
CA GLU A 255 11.87 26.07 4.13
C GLU A 255 11.06 25.11 3.27
N VAL A 256 10.49 25.57 2.15
CA VAL A 256 9.81 24.69 1.19
C VAL A 256 10.74 23.61 0.65
N TYR A 257 11.96 23.94 0.24
CA TYR A 257 12.93 22.93 -0.22
C TYR A 257 13.29 21.93 0.89
N SER A 258 13.44 22.40 2.12
CA SER A 258 13.69 21.56 3.29
C SER A 258 12.52 20.58 3.54
N SER A 259 11.29 21.08 3.60
CA SER A 259 10.08 20.27 3.79
C SER A 259 9.87 19.28 2.65
N VAL A 260 10.08 19.67 1.39
CA VAL A 260 9.96 18.73 0.26
C VAL A 260 11.01 17.62 0.34
N THR A 261 12.22 17.93 0.79
CA THR A 261 13.28 16.92 1.00
C THR A 261 12.90 15.95 2.12
N LYS A 262 12.44 16.45 3.27
CA LYS A 262 11.93 15.60 4.37
C LYS A 262 10.78 14.70 3.92
N LEU A 263 9.83 15.26 3.17
CA LEU A 263 8.69 14.52 2.64
C LEU A 263 9.13 13.39 1.70
N ARG A 264 10.14 13.65 0.85
CA ARG A 264 10.76 12.62 0.00
C ARG A 264 11.41 11.52 0.84
N ASP A 265 12.14 11.88 1.88
CA ASP A 265 12.82 10.92 2.75
C ASP A 265 11.82 10.06 3.53
N HIS A 266 10.73 10.64 4.05
CA HIS A 266 9.68 9.88 4.70
C HIS A 266 8.96 8.93 3.74
N ARG A 267 8.64 9.39 2.52
CA ARG A 267 8.09 8.52 1.47
C ARG A 267 9.03 7.37 1.14
N HIS A 268 10.32 7.66 0.96
CA HIS A 268 11.33 6.64 0.70
C HIS A 268 11.34 5.58 1.80
N ASN A 269 11.35 6.01 3.07
CA ASN A 269 11.29 5.10 4.22
C ASN A 269 10.02 4.26 4.21
N ARG A 270 8.85 4.84 3.90
CA ARG A 270 7.60 4.08 3.77
C ARG A 270 7.69 3.04 2.66
N ILE A 271 8.12 3.42 1.46
CA ILE A 271 8.19 2.52 0.31
C ILE A 271 9.19 1.38 0.57
N THR A 272 10.34 1.68 1.16
CA THR A 272 11.34 0.67 1.55
C THR A 272 10.77 -0.29 2.59
N ALA A 273 10.05 0.22 3.60
CA ALA A 273 9.37 -0.64 4.57
C ALA A 273 8.29 -1.52 3.91
N LEU A 274 7.48 -0.98 2.99
CA LEU A 274 6.49 -1.74 2.23
C LEU A 274 7.13 -2.86 1.37
N GLN A 275 8.35 -2.64 0.88
CA GLN A 275 9.11 -3.61 0.08
C GLN A 275 9.86 -4.65 0.93
N SER A 276 9.94 -4.46 2.24
CA SER A 276 10.62 -5.38 3.16
C SER A 276 9.71 -6.54 3.55
N TYR A 277 9.38 -7.41 2.58
CA TYR A 277 8.61 -8.65 2.81
C TYR A 277 9.54 -9.87 2.87
N PHE A 278 9.09 -10.91 3.56
CA PHE A 278 9.79 -12.20 3.53
C PHE A 278 9.65 -12.84 2.15
N PRO A 279 10.73 -13.42 1.59
CA PRO A 279 10.62 -14.14 0.33
C PRO A 279 9.66 -15.33 0.48
N PRO A 280 8.96 -15.76 -0.59
CA PRO A 280 8.05 -16.91 -0.53
C PRO A 280 8.68 -18.18 0.04
N LEU A 281 9.99 -18.36 -0.20
CA LEU A 281 10.77 -19.47 0.34
C LEU A 281 10.71 -19.55 1.87
N HIS A 282 10.71 -18.41 2.57
CA HIS A 282 10.62 -18.37 4.04
C HIS A 282 9.33 -18.99 4.54
N TYR A 283 8.20 -18.65 3.93
CA TYR A 283 6.91 -19.23 4.31
C TYR A 283 6.79 -20.70 3.91
N ALA A 284 7.42 -21.11 2.81
CA ALA A 284 7.49 -22.52 2.44
C ALA A 284 8.26 -23.34 3.50
N VAL A 285 9.37 -22.81 4.02
CA VAL A 285 10.12 -23.44 5.13
C VAL A 285 9.26 -23.58 6.38
N LEU A 286 8.53 -22.53 6.78
CA LEU A 286 7.59 -22.60 7.91
C LEU A 286 6.50 -23.66 7.69
N GLY A 287 5.95 -23.75 6.47
CA GLY A 287 4.95 -24.75 6.12
C GLY A 287 5.48 -26.19 6.17
N VAL A 288 6.71 -26.41 5.68
CA VAL A 288 7.38 -27.73 5.77
C VAL A 288 7.68 -28.11 7.21
N LEU A 289 8.10 -27.16 8.05
CA LEU A 289 8.31 -27.41 9.48
C LEU A 289 7.02 -27.81 10.19
N ALA A 290 5.93 -27.04 10.00
CA ALA A 290 4.63 -27.36 10.56
C ALA A 290 4.11 -28.74 10.09
N LEU A 291 4.27 -29.06 8.80
CA LEU A 291 3.92 -30.38 8.27
C LEU A 291 4.77 -31.49 8.89
N SER A 292 6.06 -31.24 9.11
CA SER A 292 6.98 -32.20 9.73
C SER A 292 6.58 -32.48 11.19
N GLU A 293 6.14 -31.47 11.93
CA GLU A 293 5.59 -31.64 13.28
C GLU A 293 4.27 -32.43 13.28
N CYS A 294 3.37 -32.19 12.32
CA CYS A 294 2.17 -33.01 12.14
C CYS A 294 2.51 -34.48 11.86
N ILE A 295 3.48 -34.75 10.97
CA ILE A 295 3.92 -36.10 10.64
C ILE A 295 4.55 -36.76 11.88
N ALA A 296 5.41 -36.03 12.61
CA ALA A 296 6.00 -36.54 13.83
C ALA A 296 4.92 -36.89 14.87
N PHE A 297 3.90 -36.05 15.04
CA PHE A 297 2.77 -36.35 15.91
C PHE A 297 2.04 -37.63 15.49
N LEU A 298 1.78 -37.83 14.20
CA LEU A 298 1.13 -39.05 13.68
C LEU A 298 2.01 -40.30 13.85
N MET A 299 3.33 -40.17 13.66
CA MET A 299 4.27 -41.25 13.93
C MET A 299 4.28 -41.65 15.39
N GLU A 300 4.28 -40.68 16.30
CA GLU A 300 4.31 -40.94 17.73
C GLU A 300 3.01 -41.53 18.23
N THR A 301 1.88 -40.98 17.82
CA THR A 301 0.57 -41.51 18.22
C THR A 301 0.29 -42.92 17.72
N ASN A 302 1.01 -43.41 16.70
CA ASN A 302 0.91 -44.77 16.21
C ASN A 302 1.76 -45.80 17.00
N GLN A 303 2.50 -45.37 18.04
CA GLN A 303 3.28 -46.30 18.87
C GLN A 303 2.39 -47.04 19.89
N GLU A 304 2.61 -48.35 20.04
CA GLU A 304 1.88 -49.20 21.00
C GLU A 304 1.93 -48.69 22.46
N ILE A 305 2.94 -47.88 22.81
CA ILE A 305 3.10 -47.29 24.15
C ILE A 305 2.02 -46.25 24.46
N LEU A 306 1.46 -45.59 23.45
CA LEU A 306 0.41 -44.59 23.59
C LEU A 306 -1.01 -45.18 23.58
N VAL A 307 -1.16 -46.51 23.51
CA VAL A 307 -2.44 -47.24 23.67
C VAL A 307 -3.16 -46.90 24.98
N PHE A 308 -2.45 -46.38 25.98
CA PHE A 308 -3.03 -45.94 27.24
C PHE A 308 -3.73 -44.58 27.19
N LEU A 309 -3.47 -43.74 26.19
CA LEU A 309 -4.26 -42.53 25.99
C LEU A 309 -5.56 -42.88 25.26
N ASN A 310 -6.66 -42.34 25.76
CA ASN A 310 -7.95 -42.47 25.12
C ASN A 310 -7.91 -41.77 23.74
N ALA A 311 -8.47 -42.40 22.70
CA ALA A 311 -8.60 -41.84 21.35
C ALA A 311 -9.15 -40.39 21.38
N PHE A 312 -10.04 -40.08 22.31
CA PHE A 312 -10.54 -38.73 22.52
C PHE A 312 -9.44 -37.70 22.87
N GLN A 313 -8.47 -38.07 23.73
CA GLN A 313 -7.36 -37.18 24.12
C GLN A 313 -6.42 -36.91 22.94
N LEU A 314 -6.16 -37.90 22.09
CA LEU A 314 -5.34 -37.73 20.89
C LEU A 314 -5.99 -36.74 19.91
N ARG A 315 -7.31 -36.84 19.69
CA ARG A 315 -8.05 -35.89 18.86
C ARG A 315 -7.97 -34.46 19.37
N ILE A 316 -8.03 -34.27 20.69
CA ILE A 316 -7.85 -32.95 21.30
C ILE A 316 -6.44 -32.42 21.00
N LEU A 317 -5.40 -33.21 21.26
CA LEU A 317 -4.02 -32.79 21.02
C LEU A 317 -3.77 -32.45 19.54
N TRP A 318 -4.28 -33.27 18.62
CA TRP A 318 -4.23 -33.00 17.18
C TRP A 318 -4.93 -31.70 16.80
N SER A 319 -6.13 -31.47 17.35
CA SER A 319 -6.89 -30.24 17.08
C SER A 319 -6.16 -28.99 17.58
N MET A 320 -5.51 -29.07 18.74
CA MET A 320 -4.72 -27.97 19.31
C MET A 320 -3.48 -27.66 18.45
N LEU A 321 -2.75 -28.71 18.04
CA LEU A 321 -1.56 -28.57 17.21
C LEU A 321 -1.89 -27.89 15.88
N THR A 322 -2.83 -28.47 15.14
CA THR A 322 -3.20 -27.97 13.80
C THR A 322 -3.88 -26.60 13.85
N SER A 323 -4.70 -26.33 14.88
CA SER A 323 -5.27 -25.00 15.11
C SER A 323 -4.20 -23.95 15.38
N THR A 324 -3.11 -24.31 16.06
CA THR A 324 -2.00 -23.38 16.31
C THR A 324 -1.34 -22.97 15.00
N PHE A 325 -1.08 -23.91 14.09
CA PHE A 325 -0.54 -23.60 12.76
C PHE A 325 -1.48 -22.73 11.93
N VAL A 326 -2.79 -22.98 11.99
CA VAL A 326 -3.79 -22.16 11.29
C VAL A 326 -3.88 -20.75 11.88
N ALA A 327 -3.82 -20.61 13.21
CA ALA A 327 -3.77 -19.31 13.86
C ALA A 327 -2.52 -18.52 13.46
N CYS A 328 -1.35 -19.17 13.45
CA CYS A 328 -0.11 -18.55 12.97
C CYS A 328 -0.22 -18.14 11.50
N PHE A 329 -0.78 -18.99 10.64
CA PHE A 329 -0.99 -18.66 9.23
C PHE A 329 -1.92 -17.46 9.05
N ALA A 330 -3.06 -17.43 9.74
CA ALA A 330 -4.00 -16.32 9.69
C ALA A 330 -3.33 -15.01 10.14
N LEU A 331 -2.54 -15.07 11.22
CA LEU A 331 -1.77 -13.94 11.72
C LEU A 331 -0.73 -13.45 10.70
N PHE A 332 0.03 -14.36 10.07
CA PHE A 332 0.98 -13.98 9.02
C PHE A 332 0.29 -13.33 7.83
N ASN A 333 -0.85 -13.86 7.40
CA ASN A 333 -1.63 -13.31 6.29
C ASN A 333 -2.14 -11.90 6.60
N ASP A 334 -2.61 -11.67 7.82
CA ASP A 334 -3.08 -10.36 8.28
C ASP A 334 -1.91 -9.35 8.36
N LEU A 335 -0.81 -9.71 9.03
CA LEU A 335 0.36 -8.84 9.19
C LEU A 335 1.11 -8.56 7.87
N ASN A 336 0.96 -9.44 6.87
CA ASN A 336 1.58 -9.25 5.57
C ASN A 336 0.95 -8.09 4.77
N SER A 337 -0.27 -7.68 5.10
CA SER A 337 -0.99 -6.64 4.37
C SER A 337 -1.30 -5.45 5.28
N PRO A 338 -0.43 -4.40 5.35
CA PRO A 338 -0.53 -3.36 6.38
C PRO A 338 -1.82 -2.53 6.29
N PHE A 339 -2.42 -2.40 5.12
CA PHE A 339 -3.61 -1.57 4.90
C PHE A 339 -4.93 -2.35 4.96
N SER A 340 -4.89 -3.66 5.18
CA SER A 340 -6.08 -4.52 5.23
C SER A 340 -6.07 -5.38 6.49
N GLY A 341 -7.22 -5.98 6.81
CA GLY A 341 -7.31 -6.95 7.90
C GLY A 341 -7.47 -6.32 9.28
N SER A 342 -7.25 -7.13 10.32
CA SER A 342 -7.51 -6.76 11.71
C SER A 342 -6.46 -5.81 12.28
N TYR A 343 -5.19 -5.97 11.88
CA TYR A 343 -4.08 -5.09 12.27
C TYR A 343 -3.85 -3.95 11.27
N SER A 344 -4.90 -3.50 10.57
CA SER A 344 -4.75 -2.46 9.55
C SER A 344 -4.36 -1.10 10.12
N ILE A 345 -3.50 -0.38 9.40
CA ILE A 345 -3.11 1.01 9.69
C ILE A 345 -3.88 2.01 8.82
N ALA A 346 -5.01 1.60 8.25
CA ALA A 346 -5.80 2.38 7.30
C ALA A 346 -6.32 3.71 7.90
N THR A 347 -6.62 3.71 9.20
CA THR A 347 -7.05 4.91 9.94
C THR A 347 -6.03 6.06 9.86
N SER A 348 -4.74 5.75 9.76
CA SER A 348 -3.69 6.76 9.63
C SER A 348 -3.58 7.31 8.21
N ALA A 349 -4.11 6.59 7.22
CA ALA A 349 -4.27 7.11 5.86
C ALA A 349 -5.51 8.01 5.74
N ASP A 350 -6.54 7.84 6.58
CA ASP A 350 -7.75 8.69 6.54
C ASP A 350 -7.43 10.17 6.79
N GLN A 351 -6.43 10.48 7.63
CA GLN A 351 -6.01 11.86 7.85
C GLN A 351 -5.52 12.55 6.57
N LEU A 352 -4.98 11.78 5.62
CA LEU A 352 -4.50 12.29 4.33
C LEU A 352 -5.68 12.72 3.47
N ARG A 353 -6.84 12.08 3.62
CA ARG A 353 -8.08 12.50 2.94
C ARG A 353 -8.51 13.87 3.44
N THR A 354 -8.48 14.10 4.76
CA THR A 354 -8.75 15.42 5.33
C THR A 354 -7.79 16.48 4.79
N ILE A 355 -6.48 16.19 4.78
CA ILE A 355 -5.47 17.12 4.21
C ILE A 355 -5.78 17.43 2.74
N ARG A 356 -6.08 16.42 1.93
CA ARG A 356 -6.43 16.59 0.51
C ARG A 356 -7.68 17.48 0.34
N ILE A 357 -8.72 17.27 1.16
CA ILE A 357 -9.94 18.08 1.12
C ILE A 357 -9.63 19.54 1.47
N THR A 358 -8.84 19.79 2.52
CA THR A 358 -8.42 21.14 2.90
C THR A 358 -7.63 21.81 1.78
N LEU A 359 -6.61 21.14 1.23
CA LEU A 359 -5.80 21.66 0.12
C LEU A 359 -6.66 22.00 -1.11
N ASN A 360 -7.63 21.13 -1.45
CA ASN A 360 -8.56 21.37 -2.55
C ASN A 360 -9.50 22.55 -2.28
N ALA A 361 -10.01 22.66 -1.06
CA ALA A 361 -10.87 23.78 -0.67
C ALA A 361 -10.13 25.11 -0.76
N SER A 362 -8.89 25.16 -0.27
CA SER A 362 -8.02 26.33 -0.33
C SER A 362 -7.67 26.70 -1.78
N ALA A 363 -7.37 25.71 -2.64
CA ALA A 363 -7.11 25.94 -4.07
C ALA A 363 -8.34 26.51 -4.82
N ARG A 364 -9.55 25.99 -4.53
CA ARG A 364 -10.81 26.47 -5.11
C ARG A 364 -11.18 27.87 -4.61
N GLN A 365 -10.88 28.21 -3.36
CA GLN A 365 -11.12 29.55 -2.82
C GLN A 365 -10.30 30.60 -3.58
N GLU A 366 -9.03 30.33 -3.84
CA GLU A 366 -8.15 31.23 -4.60
C GLU A 366 -8.60 31.40 -6.06
N GLU A 367 -9.20 30.38 -6.66
CA GLU A 367 -9.79 30.48 -8.00
C GLU A 367 -10.95 31.47 -8.01
N ARG A 368 -11.86 31.36 -7.03
CA ARG A 368 -13.00 32.28 -6.89
C ARG A 368 -12.56 33.73 -6.63
N GLU A 369 -11.54 33.91 -5.79
CA GLU A 369 -10.98 35.25 -5.50
C GLU A 369 -10.32 35.87 -6.75
N ALA A 370 -9.57 35.07 -7.52
CA ALA A 370 -8.98 35.53 -8.77
C ALA A 370 -10.04 35.90 -9.82
N GLU A 371 -11.12 35.12 -9.94
CA GLU A 371 -12.25 35.46 -10.82
C GLU A 371 -12.95 36.75 -10.42
N LYS A 372 -13.16 36.96 -9.11
CA LYS A 372 -13.80 38.17 -8.60
C LYS A 372 -12.95 39.41 -8.89
N ASN A 373 -11.65 39.35 -8.60
CA ASN A 373 -10.72 40.45 -8.87
C ASN A 373 -10.59 40.74 -10.37
N GLY A 374 -10.60 39.71 -11.21
CA GLY A 374 -10.62 39.86 -12.67
C GLY A 374 -11.85 40.60 -13.18
N LYS A 375 -13.05 40.26 -12.68
CA LYS A 375 -14.31 40.92 -13.04
C LYS A 375 -14.36 42.38 -12.57
N GLU A 376 -13.88 42.69 -11.37
CA GLU A 376 -13.80 44.06 -10.85
C GLU A 376 -12.88 44.92 -11.71
N HIS A 377 -11.72 44.39 -12.13
CA HIS A 377 -10.78 45.13 -12.96
C HIS A 377 -11.34 45.44 -14.36
N VAL A 378 -12.08 44.50 -14.96
CA VAL A 378 -12.76 44.72 -16.25
C VAL A 378 -13.88 45.74 -16.11
N THR A 379 -14.68 45.68 -15.04
CA THR A 379 -15.79 46.61 -14.78
C THR A 379 -15.29 48.05 -14.62
N PHE A 380 -14.19 48.25 -13.89
CA PHE A 380 -13.57 49.56 -13.70
C PHE A 380 -13.00 50.14 -15.00
N LYS A 381 -12.34 49.31 -15.84
CA LYS A 381 -11.85 49.74 -17.17
C LYS A 381 -13.01 50.13 -18.10
N THR A 382 -14.12 49.39 -18.09
CA THR A 382 -15.30 49.71 -18.89
C THR A 382 -15.94 51.02 -18.43
N GLN A 383 -16.10 51.25 -17.12
CA GLN A 383 -16.62 52.52 -16.59
C GLN A 383 -15.70 53.71 -16.91
N GLN A 384 -14.37 53.57 -16.78
CA GLN A 384 -13.45 54.63 -17.15
C GLN A 384 -13.49 54.94 -18.65
N THR A 385 -13.62 53.92 -19.50
CA THR A 385 -13.72 54.10 -20.96
C THR A 385 -15.04 54.79 -21.33
N PHE A 386 -16.15 54.40 -20.70
CA PHE A 386 -17.45 55.01 -20.93
C PHE A 386 -17.49 56.48 -20.46
N THR A 387 -16.93 56.77 -19.28
CA THR A 387 -16.85 58.15 -18.75
C THR A 387 -15.96 59.04 -19.62
N ARG A 388 -14.90 58.49 -20.23
CA ARG A 388 -14.03 59.24 -21.15
C ARG A 388 -14.69 59.51 -22.50
N GLN A 389 -15.53 58.60 -23.00
CA GLN A 389 -16.31 58.86 -24.21
C GLN A 389 -17.40 59.91 -23.99
N VAL A 390 -18.15 59.85 -22.88
CA VAL A 390 -19.18 60.85 -22.57
C VAL A 390 -18.59 62.26 -22.42
N LYS A 391 -17.40 62.40 -21.81
CA LYS A 391 -16.74 63.71 -21.63
C LYS A 391 -16.23 64.31 -22.95
N ASN A 392 -15.89 63.49 -23.94
CA ASN A 392 -15.48 63.97 -25.26
C ASN A 392 -16.67 64.37 -26.15
N THR A 393 -17.86 63.81 -25.93
CA THR A 393 -19.07 64.21 -26.66
C THR A 393 -19.61 65.57 -26.19
N THR A 394 -19.40 65.97 -24.94
CA THR A 394 -19.93 67.24 -24.40
C THR A 394 -19.06 68.47 -24.69
N MET A 395 -17.81 68.33 -25.16
CA MET A 395 -16.93 69.48 -25.50
C MET A 395 -16.87 69.83 -26.99
N SER A 396 -17.59 69.11 -27.86
CA SER A 396 -17.69 69.42 -29.30
C SER A 396 -18.98 70.18 -29.65
N GLY A 397 -19.32 71.20 -28.86
CA GLY A 397 -20.60 71.90 -28.98
C GLY A 397 -20.54 73.40 -28.67
N THR A 398 -19.47 74.11 -29.04
CA THR A 398 -19.44 75.58 -29.04
C THR A 398 -18.48 76.05 -30.12
N GLY A 399 -18.99 76.17 -31.34
CA GLY A 399 -18.27 76.72 -32.48
C GLY A 399 -19.25 77.29 -33.48
N THR A 400 -19.22 78.62 -33.59
CA THR A 400 -19.61 79.43 -34.75
C THR A 400 -21.06 79.38 -35.23
N ASN A 401 -21.80 80.47 -34.96
CA ASN A 401 -22.46 81.21 -36.02
C ASN A 401 -22.64 82.68 -35.60
N GLY A 402 -21.87 83.54 -36.28
CA GLY A 402 -22.09 84.97 -36.34
C GLY A 402 -22.54 85.37 -37.75
N SER A 403 -23.26 86.49 -37.78
CA SER A 403 -23.50 87.45 -38.87
C SER A 403 -24.30 87.03 -40.11
N GLU A 404 -25.55 87.49 -40.16
CA GLU A 404 -26.35 88.06 -41.27
C GLU A 404 -27.74 88.37 -40.63
N GLU A 405 -28.37 89.55 -40.64
CA GLU A 405 -28.28 90.85 -41.33
C GLU A 405 -28.59 91.98 -40.34
#